data_AF-A0A3T0L2M4-F1
#
_entry.id   AF-A0A3T0L2M4-F1
#
_cell.length_a   1.000
_cell.length_b   1.000
_cell.length_c   1.000
_cell.angle_alpha   90.00
_cell.angle_beta   90.00
_cell.angle_gamma   90.00
#
_symmetry.space_group_name_H-M   'P 1'
#
loop_
_entity.id
_entity.type
_entity.pdbx_description
1 polymer ?
#
loop_
_entity_poly.entity_id
_entity_poly.type
_entity_poly.pdbx_seq_one_letter_code
_entity_poly.pdbx_strand_id
1 'polypeptide(L)'
;MVGDVVITDSVVLEAGQNLTAGSVLGRVTETGKYKLSALKDADGNAIDDGSQVPSAVLLVDVDATDADKNAPVLVLGEVDEGELNYDASWDVASLKFELRKMSIFVKQSI
;
A
#
# COMPACT_ATOMS: atom_id res chain seq x y z
N MET A 1 21.06 21.32 -3.97
CA MET A 1 19.62 21.40 -4.27
C MET A 1 19.09 19.98 -4.28
N VAL A 2 18.70 19.46 -3.13
CA VAL A 2 17.89 18.24 -3.04
C VAL A 2 16.59 18.73 -2.44
N GLY A 3 15.57 18.90 -3.27
CA GLY A 3 14.21 19.09 -2.76
C GLY A 3 13.69 17.73 -2.30
N ASP A 4 12.81 17.73 -1.33
CA ASP A 4 12.07 16.53 -0.96
C ASP A 4 11.37 16.00 -2.21
N VAL A 5 11.75 14.80 -2.65
CA VAL A 5 11.15 14.17 -3.83
C VAL A 5 9.97 13.34 -3.34
N VAL A 6 8.79 13.73 -3.78
CA VAL A 6 7.54 12.99 -3.57
C VAL A 6 6.99 12.66 -4.95
N ILE A 7 6.81 11.37 -5.23
CA ILE A 7 6.22 10.89 -6.48
C ILE A 7 4.90 10.22 -6.15
N THR A 8 3.83 10.79 -6.71
CA THR A 8 2.48 10.24 -6.64
C THR A 8 2.07 9.75 -8.01
N ASP A 9 1.32 8.64 -8.05
CA ASP A 9 0.77 8.09 -9.28
C ASP A 9 -0.73 7.77 -9.09
N SER A 10 -1.45 7.52 -10.18
CA SER A 10 -2.82 7.04 -10.15
C SER A 10 -2.84 5.58 -10.56
N VAL A 11 -3.28 4.71 -9.65
CA VAL A 11 -3.40 3.27 -9.91
C VAL A 11 -4.87 2.85 -9.86
N VAL A 12 -5.15 1.65 -10.36
CA VAL A 12 -6.48 1.04 -10.27
C VAL A 12 -6.53 0.14 -9.04
N LEU A 13 -7.38 0.47 -8.08
CA LEU A 13 -7.77 -0.42 -6.99
C LEU A 13 -8.74 -1.47 -7.50
N GLU A 14 -8.51 -2.71 -7.10
CA GLU A 14 -9.39 -3.84 -7.38
C GLU A 14 -10.73 -3.70 -6.64
N ALA A 15 -11.81 -4.11 -7.32
CA ALA A 15 -13.15 -4.14 -6.72
C ALA A 15 -13.19 -4.99 -5.43
N GLY A 16 -14.08 -4.64 -4.50
CA GLY A 16 -14.23 -5.31 -3.21
C GLY A 16 -13.31 -4.78 -2.10
N GLN A 17 -12.66 -3.64 -2.33
CA GLN A 17 -11.76 -2.99 -1.36
C GLN A 17 -12.36 -1.66 -0.90
N ASN A 18 -12.47 -1.44 0.40
CA ASN A 18 -12.81 -0.12 0.97
C ASN A 18 -11.67 0.33 1.87
N LEU A 19 -10.78 1.16 1.33
CA LEU A 19 -9.50 1.48 1.95
C LEU A 19 -9.44 2.96 2.33
N THR A 20 -8.81 3.23 3.47
CA THR A 20 -8.59 4.59 3.94
C THR A 20 -7.22 5.10 3.49
N ALA A 21 -7.03 6.42 3.51
CA ALA A 21 -5.71 7.01 3.35
C ALA A 21 -4.69 6.35 4.31
N GLY A 22 -3.46 6.21 3.84
CA GLY A 22 -2.40 5.49 4.53
C GLY A 22 -2.40 3.97 4.32
N SER A 23 -3.40 3.42 3.62
CA SER A 23 -3.43 1.98 3.30
C SER A 23 -2.23 1.56 2.44
N VAL A 24 -1.48 0.54 2.89
CA VAL A 24 -0.38 -0.03 2.12
C VAL A 24 -0.91 -0.97 1.06
N LEU A 25 -0.57 -0.68 -0.19
CA LEU A 25 -1.06 -1.40 -1.35
C LEU A 25 0.03 -2.26 -1.98
N GLY A 26 -0.37 -3.43 -2.45
CA GLY A 26 0.43 -4.31 -3.28
C GLY A 26 -0.18 -4.49 -4.66
N ARG A 27 0.69 -4.68 -5.66
CA ARG A 27 0.26 -4.90 -7.04
C ARG A 27 0.02 -6.38 -7.29
N VAL A 28 -1.18 -6.75 -7.71
CA VAL A 28 -1.49 -8.09 -8.19
C VAL A 28 -0.76 -8.32 -9.52
N THR A 29 0.01 -9.39 -9.63
CA THR A 29 0.87 -9.66 -10.79
C THR A 29 0.05 -9.98 -12.03
N GLU A 30 -1.06 -10.71 -11.85
CA GLU A 30 -1.91 -11.16 -12.96
C GLU A 30 -2.74 -10.03 -13.56
N THR A 31 -3.37 -9.20 -12.72
CA THR A 31 -4.28 -8.14 -13.17
C THR A 31 -3.60 -6.79 -13.33
N GLY A 32 -2.45 -6.57 -12.68
CA GLY A 32 -1.79 -5.27 -12.58
C GLY A 32 -2.52 -4.26 -11.67
N LYS A 33 -3.64 -4.66 -11.07
CA LYS A 33 -4.41 -3.85 -10.13
C LYS A 33 -3.76 -3.85 -8.75
N TYR A 34 -4.19 -2.92 -7.92
CA TYR A 34 -3.73 -2.78 -6.56
C TYR A 34 -4.82 -3.19 -5.58
N LYS A 35 -4.41 -3.79 -4.47
CA LYS A 35 -5.26 -4.09 -3.32
C LYS A 35 -4.47 -3.94 -2.03
N LEU A 36 -5.14 -4.05 -0.88
CA LEU A 36 -4.47 -4.02 0.41
C LEU A 36 -3.36 -5.10 0.44
N SER A 37 -2.14 -4.69 0.79
CA SER A 37 -1.02 -5.62 0.89
C SER A 37 -1.17 -6.47 2.15
N ALA A 38 -1.23 -7.77 1.97
CA ALA A 38 -1.31 -8.74 3.05
C ALA A 38 -0.42 -9.95 2.74
N LEU A 39 0.17 -10.55 3.77
CA LEU A 39 0.94 -11.79 3.66
C LEU A 39 0.04 -13.02 3.74
N LYS A 40 -1.13 -12.88 4.37
CA LYS A 40 -2.09 -13.97 4.58
C LYS A 40 -3.50 -13.54 4.23
N ASP A 41 -4.29 -14.47 3.70
CA ASP A 41 -5.73 -14.27 3.50
C ASP A 41 -6.51 -14.40 4.82
N ALA A 42 -7.83 -14.16 4.75
CA ALA A 42 -8.72 -14.26 5.91
C ALA A 42 -8.79 -15.68 6.51
N ASP A 43 -8.45 -16.70 5.73
CA ASP A 43 -8.42 -18.10 6.13
C ASP A 43 -7.02 -18.53 6.66
N GLY A 44 -6.04 -17.62 6.64
CA GLY A 44 -4.69 -17.82 7.14
C GLY A 44 -3.69 -18.43 6.12
N ASN A 45 -4.06 -18.55 4.85
CA ASN A 45 -3.19 -19.05 3.79
C ASN A 45 -2.26 -17.95 3.29
N ALA A 46 -1.07 -18.31 2.83
CA ALA A 46 -0.13 -17.36 2.24
C ALA A 46 -0.67 -16.78 0.93
N ILE A 47 -0.54 -15.47 0.76
CA ILE A 47 -0.87 -14.77 -0.49
C ILE A 47 0.39 -14.75 -1.36
N ASP A 48 0.28 -15.29 -2.58
CA ASP A 48 1.37 -15.38 -3.57
C ASP A 48 0.97 -14.77 -4.94
N ASP A 49 -0.03 -13.89 -4.96
CA ASP A 49 -0.52 -13.24 -6.19
C ASP A 49 0.29 -11.99 -6.59
N GLY A 50 1.28 -11.59 -5.79
CA GLY A 50 2.11 -10.39 -5.96
C GLY A 50 1.73 -9.25 -5.03
N SER A 51 0.49 -9.21 -4.54
CA SER A 51 0.01 -8.16 -3.63
C SER A 51 0.66 -8.21 -2.24
N GLN A 52 1.30 -9.34 -1.91
CA GLN A 52 2.12 -9.46 -0.71
C GLN A 52 3.38 -8.58 -0.73
N VAL A 53 3.70 -7.90 -1.84
CA VAL A 53 4.81 -6.95 -1.91
C VAL A 53 4.28 -5.51 -1.81
N PRO A 54 4.54 -4.80 -0.70
CA PRO A 54 4.06 -3.43 -0.53
C PRO A 54 4.79 -2.53 -1.52
N SER A 55 4.02 -1.90 -2.40
CA SER A 55 4.53 -1.17 -3.56
C SER A 55 4.07 0.29 -3.60
N ALA A 56 2.97 0.63 -2.93
CA ALA A 56 2.44 1.98 -2.90
C ALA A 56 1.65 2.24 -1.60
N VAL A 57 1.42 3.50 -1.25
CA VAL A 57 0.58 3.90 -0.11
C VAL A 57 -0.57 4.76 -0.60
N LEU A 58 -1.79 4.47 -0.17
CA LEU A 58 -2.98 5.20 -0.58
C LEU A 58 -3.00 6.62 0.00
N LEU A 59 -3.25 7.64 -0.83
CA LEU A 59 -3.21 9.05 -0.38
C LEU A 59 -4.56 9.59 0.11
N VAL A 60 -5.67 8.99 -0.32
CA VAL A 60 -7.03 9.42 0.02
C VAL A 60 -7.91 8.19 0.24
N ASP A 61 -9.00 8.34 1.00
CA ASP A 61 -9.97 7.27 1.15
C ASP A 61 -10.58 6.91 -0.22
N VAL A 62 -10.54 5.62 -0.58
CA VAL A 62 -11.12 5.11 -1.82
C VAL A 62 -11.97 3.88 -1.51
N ASP A 63 -13.26 4.04 -1.75
CA ASP A 63 -14.23 2.95 -1.68
C ASP A 63 -14.38 2.29 -3.05
N ALA A 64 -13.64 1.22 -3.31
CA ALA A 64 -13.77 0.37 -4.50
C ALA A 64 -14.67 -0.86 -4.24
N THR A 65 -15.65 -0.80 -3.33
CA THR A 65 -16.49 -1.96 -2.97
C THR A 65 -17.22 -2.54 -4.19
N ASP A 66 -17.82 -1.70 -5.02
CA ASP A 66 -18.71 -2.15 -6.11
C ASP A 66 -18.01 -2.34 -7.46
N ALA A 67 -16.87 -1.69 -7.67
CA ALA A 67 -16.15 -1.69 -8.95
C ALA A 67 -14.71 -1.23 -8.76
N ASP A 68 -13.85 -1.56 -9.73
CA ASP A 68 -12.49 -1.05 -9.79
C ASP A 68 -12.51 0.49 -9.80
N LYS A 69 -11.63 1.12 -9.01
CA LYS A 69 -11.56 2.59 -8.94
C LYS A 69 -10.14 3.09 -9.09
N ASN A 70 -10.01 4.25 -9.73
CA ASN A 70 -8.75 4.98 -9.73
C ASN A 70 -8.47 5.56 -8.34
N ALA A 71 -7.26 5.37 -7.87
CA ALA A 71 -6.81 5.75 -6.56
C ALA A 71 -5.45 6.44 -6.66
N PRO A 72 -5.32 7.67 -6.11
CA PRO A 72 -4.03 8.33 -6.03
C PRO A 72 -3.19 7.68 -4.95
N VAL A 73 -1.96 7.32 -5.29
CA VAL A 73 -1.03 6.61 -4.42
C VAL A 73 0.32 7.28 -4.38
N LEU A 74 1.01 7.13 -3.27
CA LEU A 74 2.41 7.46 -3.10
C LEU A 74 3.27 6.28 -3.57
N VAL A 75 4.18 6.54 -4.50
CA VAL A 75 5.13 5.54 -5.02
C VAL A 75 6.55 5.80 -4.49
N LEU A 76 6.88 7.06 -4.18
CA LEU A 76 8.14 7.45 -3.58
C LEU A 76 7.92 8.64 -2.65
N GLY A 77 8.44 8.57 -1.44
CA GLY A 77 8.35 9.68 -0.49
C GLY A 77 8.42 9.21 0.95
N GLU A 78 7.87 10.02 1.84
CA GLU A 78 7.85 9.77 3.28
C GLU A 78 6.42 9.69 3.78
N VAL A 79 6.16 8.80 4.74
CA VAL A 79 4.84 8.59 5.36
C VAL A 79 4.98 8.51 6.88
N ASP A 80 3.97 8.98 7.59
CA ASP A 80 3.90 8.84 9.05
C ASP A 80 3.46 7.42 9.41
N GLU A 81 4.20 6.77 10.30
CA GLU A 81 3.85 5.47 10.87
C GLU A 81 2.49 5.46 11.55
N GLY A 82 2.10 6.57 12.19
CA GLY A 82 0.80 6.68 12.88
C GLY A 82 -0.40 6.73 11.94
N GLU A 83 -0.18 7.08 10.67
CA GLU A 83 -1.21 7.15 9.64
C GLU A 83 -1.23 5.92 8.73
N LEU A 84 -0.24 5.03 8.86
CA LEU A 84 -0.19 3.81 8.06
C LEU A 84 -1.29 2.83 8.45
N ASN A 85 -2.05 2.39 7.45
CA ASN A 85 -3.02 1.32 7.57
C ASN A 85 -2.50 0.10 6.81
N TYR A 86 -2.29 -1.01 7.50
CA TYR A 86 -1.76 -2.24 6.91
C TYR A 86 -2.45 -3.44 7.53
N ASP A 87 -2.45 -4.55 6.80
CA ASP A 87 -3.05 -5.78 7.27
C ASP A 87 -2.31 -6.34 8.50
N ALA A 88 -3.05 -6.95 9.42
CA ALA A 88 -2.51 -7.50 10.66
C ALA A 88 -1.50 -8.65 10.46
N SER A 89 -1.41 -9.21 9.25
CA SER A 89 -0.37 -10.17 8.89
C SER A 89 1.03 -9.57 8.81
N TRP A 90 1.16 -8.24 8.74
CA TRP A 90 2.45 -7.56 8.69
C TRP A 90 3.03 -7.25 10.06
N ASP A 91 4.32 -7.52 10.21
CA ASP A 91 5.15 -6.91 11.25
C ASP A 91 5.67 -5.55 10.78
N VAL A 92 5.62 -4.54 11.65
CA VAL A 92 6.02 -3.17 11.31
C VAL A 92 7.47 -3.07 10.85
N ALA A 93 8.39 -3.82 11.47
CA ALA A 93 9.79 -3.76 11.08
C ALA A 93 10.00 -4.38 9.69
N SER A 94 9.31 -5.49 9.39
CA SER A 94 9.31 -6.09 8.04
C SER A 94 8.66 -5.17 7.01
N LEU A 95 7.52 -4.57 7.33
CA LEU A 95 6.81 -3.65 6.45
C LEU A 95 7.68 -2.43 6.10
N LYS A 96 8.32 -1.83 7.11
CA LYS A 96 9.28 -0.72 6.92
C LYS A 96 10.44 -1.12 6.02
N PHE A 97 10.95 -2.35 6.18
CA PHE A 97 12.05 -2.85 5.36
C PHE A 97 11.63 -3.00 3.89
N GLU A 98 10.45 -3.55 3.61
CA GLU A 98 9.94 -3.70 2.24
C GLU A 98 9.60 -2.35 1.59
N LEU A 99 8.89 -1.46 2.30
CA LEU A 99 8.58 -0.10 1.81
C LEU A 99 9.86 0.68 1.47
N ARG A 100 10.92 0.51 2.26
CA ARG A 100 12.21 1.16 2.01
C ARG A 100 12.87 0.66 0.72
N LYS A 101 12.68 -0.61 0.33
CA LYS A 101 13.16 -1.11 -0.98
C LYS A 101 12.48 -0.39 -2.14
N MET A 102 11.22 0.01 -1.93
CA MET A 102 10.43 0.79 -2.89
C MET A 102 10.63 2.31 -2.75
N SER A 103 11.63 2.76 -1.97
CA SER A 103 11.90 4.19 -1.70
C SER A 103 10.76 4.93 -0.98
N ILE A 104 9.93 4.21 -0.23
CA ILE A 104 8.93 4.77 0.68
C ILE A 104 9.50 4.67 2.11
N PHE A 105 9.70 5.81 2.75
CA PHE A 105 10.30 5.89 4.07
C PHE A 105 9.25 6.16 5.13
N VAL A 106 9.09 5.22 6.06
CA VAL A 106 8.20 5.38 7.20
C VAL A 106 8.95 6.12 8.30
N LYS A 107 8.41 7.26 8.74
CA LYS A 107 8.91 8.03 9.87
C LYS A 107 7.97 7.92 11.06
N GLN A 108 8.54 7.85 12.24
CA GLN A 108 7.79 7.96 13.47
C GLN A 108 7.77 9.44 13.88
N SER A 109 6.60 10.06 13.90
CA SER A 109 6.45 11.39 14.50
C SER A 109 6.68 11.31 16.01
N ILE A 110 7.59 12.13 16.53
CA ILE A 110 7.90 12.29 17.96
C ILE A 110 6.99 13.33 18.60
#